data_AF-A0A1Q7WI22-F1
#
_entry.id   AF-A0A1Q7WI22-F1
#
_cell.length_a   1.000
_cell.length_b   1.000
_cell.length_c   1.000
_cell.angle_alpha   90.00
_cell.angle_beta   90.00
_cell.angle_gamma   90.00
#
_symmetry.space_group_name_H-M   'P 1'
#
loop_
_entity.id
_entity.type
_entity.pdbx_description
1 polymer ?
#
loop_
_entity_poly.entity_id
_entity_poly.type
_entity_poly.pdbx_seq_one_letter_code
_entity_poly.pdbx_strand_id
1 'polypeptide(L)'
;MRRLGVAALCALLLVPAAGAAPKTILTQKRATAIFLANPKVANWLRHYPPKTRTTEATYSAQFENWTIKVWTSIDKVGEVATGRVQDSTGVVTEAWTGPQVAWKMARGYPGAFGGKEINSLPIWLGFCAAFLIGLADFRRPLSLRNLDLLALLSFSLSLWYFNKGHVFTAMPLVYPPLVYLLGRMVWSGWRGRAVPVVRPVWPVWLLAAATVFLVGFRIGLNVENSNVIDVGYSGVVGAERISAGEAPYGNFPVEDSLKACGPADQDGEIRDRIQTNGRCESANPQGDTYGPVAYEAYLPAYWLFGWSGKWDSLPAAHAASIAFDVLSLIGLALVGLRFGGLSLAVTLAFAWAAWPFTQYVSSSNTNDALPPLFLIWGFWLVTSSFARGVFSALAGWTKFARGLSCRLLRATARAEPAPCRAGLLRPDDQVPDRAALTVLDLGLEAVRRGLPGPASRPASPASAARHRRDRRLLPAQTEDGAAAGGPDGSPAARVRARADSLVLPLSALVLPLRRVRRLDCRARDGCCRGPGTA
;
A
#
# COMPACT_ATOMS: atom_id res chain seq x y z
N MET A 1 -48.85 -71.94 0.83
CA MET A 1 -50.00 -71.04 0.59
C MET A 1 -50.37 -70.34 1.89
N ARG A 2 -50.51 -69.00 1.86
CA ARG A 2 -51.01 -68.09 2.93
C ARG A 2 -50.02 -67.89 4.11
N ARG A 3 -49.54 -66.69 4.48
CA ARG A 3 -49.86 -65.30 4.14
C ARG A 3 -48.63 -64.43 4.44
N LEU A 4 -48.06 -63.81 3.41
CA LEU A 4 -47.34 -62.54 3.53
C LEU A 4 -48.38 -61.47 3.89
N GLY A 5 -48.11 -60.61 4.87
CA GLY A 5 -48.95 -59.44 5.07
C GLY A 5 -48.86 -58.80 6.45
N VAL A 6 -47.69 -58.31 6.85
CA VAL A 6 -47.55 -57.15 7.76
C VAL A 6 -46.13 -56.56 7.58
N ALA A 7 -45.84 -55.94 6.45
CA ALA A 7 -44.57 -55.17 6.29
C ALA A 7 -44.66 -54.03 5.27
N ALA A 8 -45.86 -53.61 4.88
CA ALA A 8 -46.08 -52.63 3.82
C ALA A 8 -46.91 -51.41 4.24
N LEU A 9 -46.94 -51.07 5.55
CA LEU A 9 -47.75 -49.93 6.04
C LEU A 9 -47.02 -48.90 6.92
N CYS A 10 -45.69 -48.98 7.06
CA CYS A 10 -44.91 -47.94 7.77
C CYS A 10 -43.91 -47.18 6.87
N ALA A 11 -43.88 -47.45 5.57
CA ALA A 11 -42.93 -46.81 4.63
C ALA A 11 -43.54 -45.66 3.81
N LEU A 12 -44.71 -45.13 4.19
CA LEU A 12 -45.46 -44.15 3.39
C LEU A 12 -45.74 -42.81 4.09
N LEU A 13 -44.94 -42.42 5.09
CA LEU A 13 -45.12 -41.14 5.82
C LEU A 13 -43.85 -40.29 5.99
N LEU A 14 -42.86 -40.46 5.11
CA LEU A 14 -41.76 -39.49 4.96
C LEU A 14 -41.64 -39.04 3.50
N VAL A 15 -42.78 -38.59 2.94
CA VAL A 15 -42.72 -37.60 1.86
C VAL A 15 -42.29 -36.29 2.56
N PRO A 16 -41.15 -35.67 2.20
CA PRO A 16 -40.89 -34.32 2.68
C PRO A 16 -42.05 -33.49 2.17
N ALA A 17 -42.86 -32.96 3.09
CA ALA A 17 -43.87 -31.99 2.74
C ALA A 17 -43.16 -30.93 1.87
N ALA A 18 -43.60 -30.79 0.62
CA ALA A 18 -43.23 -29.65 -0.18
C ALA A 18 -43.63 -28.43 0.64
N GLY A 19 -42.65 -27.81 1.29
CA GLY A 19 -42.87 -26.70 2.19
C GLY A 19 -43.70 -25.67 1.45
N ALA A 20 -44.85 -25.30 2.01
CA ALA A 20 -45.65 -24.21 1.48
C ALA A 20 -44.70 -23.03 1.22
N ALA A 21 -44.76 -22.46 0.01
CA ALA A 21 -43.94 -21.30 -0.33
C ALA A 21 -44.10 -20.26 0.80
N PRO A 22 -42.99 -19.73 1.34
CA PRO A 22 -43.04 -18.83 2.47
C PRO A 22 -44.01 -17.68 2.16
N LYS A 23 -44.87 -17.35 3.13
CA LYS A 23 -45.92 -16.34 2.96
C LYS A 23 -45.26 -14.96 2.93
N THR A 24 -44.81 -14.53 1.77
CA THR A 24 -44.22 -13.20 1.55
C THR A 24 -45.30 -12.12 1.49
N ILE A 25 -45.04 -10.97 2.12
CA ILE A 25 -45.92 -9.80 2.10
C ILE A 25 -45.75 -9.03 0.79
N LEU A 26 -44.51 -8.82 0.34
CA LEU A 26 -44.22 -8.20 -0.95
C LEU A 26 -44.19 -9.25 -2.05
N THR A 27 -44.61 -8.84 -3.24
CA THR A 27 -44.35 -9.61 -4.46
C THR A 27 -42.92 -9.34 -4.94
N GLN A 28 -42.31 -10.31 -5.60
CA GLN A 28 -40.99 -10.17 -6.25
C GLN A 28 -40.90 -8.91 -7.13
N LYS A 29 -41.96 -8.64 -7.92
CA LYS A 29 -42.05 -7.44 -8.77
C LYS A 29 -42.05 -6.16 -7.95
N ARG A 30 -42.79 -6.13 -6.83
CA ARG A 30 -42.86 -4.95 -5.97
C ARG A 30 -41.54 -4.69 -5.26
N ALA A 31 -40.90 -5.72 -4.70
CA ALA A 31 -39.59 -5.61 -4.07
C ALA A 31 -38.52 -5.12 -5.06
N THR A 32 -38.53 -5.65 -6.28
CA THR A 32 -37.64 -5.20 -7.37
C THR A 32 -37.89 -3.73 -7.72
N ALA A 33 -39.15 -3.31 -7.87
CA ALA A 33 -39.48 -1.92 -8.19
C ALA A 33 -39.03 -0.95 -7.07
N ILE A 34 -39.21 -1.34 -5.81
CA ILE A 34 -38.73 -0.57 -4.64
C ILE A 34 -37.21 -0.42 -4.69
N PHE A 35 -36.48 -1.50 -4.94
CA PHE A 35 -35.02 -1.47 -5.04
C PHE A 35 -34.53 -0.58 -6.19
N LEU A 36 -35.12 -0.72 -7.38
CA LEU A 36 -34.76 0.09 -8.55
C LEU A 36 -35.10 1.58 -8.37
N ALA A 37 -36.09 1.91 -7.54
CA ALA A 37 -36.46 3.27 -7.21
C ALA A 37 -35.53 3.92 -6.16
N ASN A 38 -34.66 3.15 -5.48
CA ASN A 38 -33.71 3.70 -4.52
C ASN A 38 -32.82 4.76 -5.20
N PRO A 39 -32.69 6.00 -4.66
CA PRO A 39 -31.97 7.08 -5.33
C PRO A 39 -30.53 6.73 -5.70
N LYS A 40 -29.81 5.98 -4.85
CA LYS A 40 -28.43 5.54 -5.11
C LYS A 40 -28.39 4.57 -6.29
N VAL A 41 -29.27 3.57 -6.29
CA VAL A 41 -29.37 2.56 -7.35
C VAL A 41 -29.84 3.19 -8.66
N ALA A 42 -30.92 3.96 -8.63
CA ALA A 42 -31.49 4.64 -9.80
C ALA A 42 -30.45 5.57 -10.47
N ASN A 43 -29.70 6.33 -9.67
CA ASN A 43 -28.63 7.19 -10.16
C ASN A 43 -27.53 6.37 -10.85
N TRP A 44 -27.03 5.33 -10.17
CA TRP A 44 -26.00 4.47 -10.73
C TRP A 44 -26.44 3.79 -12.03
N LEU A 45 -27.67 3.29 -12.07
CA LEU A 45 -28.20 2.59 -13.24
C LEU A 45 -28.31 3.47 -14.48
N ARG A 46 -28.32 4.81 -14.38
CA ARG A 46 -28.32 5.71 -15.55
C ARG A 46 -27.13 5.49 -16.50
N HIS A 47 -26.03 4.93 -16.02
CA HIS A 47 -24.86 4.60 -16.85
C HIS A 47 -25.10 3.40 -17.79
N TYR A 48 -26.15 2.61 -17.56
CA TYR A 48 -26.43 1.38 -18.32
C TYR A 48 -27.76 1.52 -19.05
N PRO A 49 -27.89 1.27 -20.36
CA PRO A 49 -29.18 1.38 -21.05
C PRO A 49 -30.23 0.42 -20.47
N PRO A 50 -31.51 0.81 -20.29
CA PRO A 50 -32.53 -0.07 -19.70
C PRO A 50 -32.69 -1.42 -20.40
N LYS A 51 -32.52 -1.45 -21.74
CA LYS A 51 -32.66 -2.66 -22.55
C LYS A 51 -31.59 -3.72 -22.28
N THR A 52 -30.45 -3.33 -21.71
CA THR A 52 -29.36 -4.27 -21.41
C THR A 52 -29.49 -4.88 -20.02
N ARG A 53 -30.40 -4.38 -19.17
CA ARG A 53 -30.49 -4.74 -17.76
C ARG A 53 -31.42 -5.92 -17.54
N THR A 54 -31.01 -6.85 -16.70
CA THR A 54 -31.86 -7.93 -16.19
C THR A 54 -31.85 -7.91 -14.67
N THR A 55 -32.91 -8.41 -14.05
CA THR A 55 -33.06 -8.42 -12.58
C THR A 55 -33.35 -9.81 -12.09
N GLU A 56 -32.70 -10.17 -11.00
CA GLU A 56 -32.92 -11.41 -10.26
C GLU A 56 -33.33 -11.04 -8.84
N ALA A 57 -34.30 -11.74 -8.27
CA ALA A 57 -34.77 -11.47 -6.92
C ALA A 57 -35.07 -12.77 -6.20
N THR A 58 -34.44 -12.95 -5.05
CA THR A 58 -34.48 -14.16 -4.23
C THR A 58 -34.94 -13.80 -2.83
N TYR A 59 -35.90 -14.54 -2.29
CA TYR A 59 -36.42 -14.32 -0.94
C TYR A 59 -35.70 -15.21 0.07
N SER A 60 -35.30 -14.64 1.21
CA SER A 60 -34.80 -15.38 2.36
C SER A 60 -35.86 -15.42 3.46
N ALA A 61 -36.38 -16.62 3.76
CA ALA A 61 -37.32 -16.83 4.87
C ALA A 61 -36.66 -16.62 6.24
N GLN A 62 -35.34 -16.87 6.34
CA GLN A 62 -34.60 -16.70 7.59
C GLN A 62 -34.44 -15.23 7.98
N PHE A 63 -34.27 -14.34 7.01
CA PHE A 63 -34.03 -12.91 7.24
C PHE A 63 -35.22 -12.02 6.86
N GLU A 64 -36.33 -12.62 6.41
CA GLU A 64 -37.55 -11.96 5.96
C GLU A 64 -37.28 -10.80 4.97
N ASN A 65 -36.34 -11.02 4.04
CA ASN A 65 -35.93 -10.00 3.09
C ASN A 65 -35.79 -10.56 1.67
N TRP A 66 -35.94 -9.66 0.71
CA TRP A 66 -35.67 -9.88 -0.69
C TRP A 66 -34.25 -9.41 -1.00
N THR A 67 -33.44 -10.28 -1.59
CA THR A 67 -32.17 -9.91 -2.21
C THR A 67 -32.41 -9.68 -3.69
N ILE A 68 -32.10 -8.47 -4.18
CA ILE A 68 -32.28 -8.09 -5.58
C ILE A 68 -30.92 -7.82 -6.20
N LYS A 69 -30.64 -8.50 -7.31
CA LYS A 69 -29.45 -8.31 -8.14
C LYS A 69 -29.86 -7.73 -9.49
N VAL A 70 -29.07 -6.79 -9.99
CA VAL A 70 -29.25 -6.19 -11.31
C VAL A 70 -28.00 -6.48 -12.13
N TRP A 71 -28.21 -7.12 -13.25
CA TRP A 71 -27.18 -7.53 -14.20
C TRP A 71 -27.27 -6.69 -15.47
N THR A 72 -26.19 -6.67 -16.24
CA THR A 72 -26.21 -6.12 -17.60
C THR A 72 -25.64 -7.12 -18.60
N SER A 73 -26.21 -7.13 -19.81
CA SER A 73 -25.72 -7.89 -20.96
C SER A 73 -24.53 -7.25 -21.66
N ILE A 74 -24.04 -6.11 -21.17
CA ILE A 74 -22.80 -5.49 -21.66
C ILE A 74 -21.63 -6.40 -21.26
N ASP A 75 -20.85 -6.79 -22.26
CA ASP A 75 -19.72 -7.70 -22.09
C ASP A 75 -18.77 -7.22 -20.98
N LYS A 76 -18.32 -8.16 -20.14
CA LYS A 76 -17.37 -7.97 -19.03
C LYS A 76 -17.81 -7.07 -17.87
N VAL A 77 -19.07 -6.63 -17.81
CA VAL A 77 -19.56 -5.83 -16.67
C VAL A 77 -20.22 -6.69 -15.60
N GLY A 78 -21.08 -7.64 -15.99
CA GLY A 78 -21.75 -8.54 -15.04
C GLY A 78 -22.78 -7.83 -14.15
N GLU A 79 -22.68 -8.05 -12.83
CA GLU A 79 -23.59 -7.50 -11.81
C GLU A 79 -23.27 -6.01 -11.56
N VAL A 80 -24.26 -5.13 -11.74
CA VAL A 80 -24.09 -3.66 -11.65
C VAL A 80 -24.65 -3.04 -10.38
N ALA A 81 -25.63 -3.69 -9.74
CA ALA A 81 -26.21 -3.27 -8.48
C ALA A 81 -26.80 -4.46 -7.72
N THR A 82 -26.74 -4.39 -6.39
CA THR A 82 -27.28 -5.44 -5.51
C THR A 82 -27.69 -4.90 -4.16
N GLY A 83 -28.67 -5.50 -3.52
CA GLY A 83 -29.14 -5.03 -2.23
C GLY A 83 -30.28 -5.83 -1.65
N ARG A 84 -30.72 -5.38 -0.47
CA ARG A 84 -31.73 -6.07 0.35
C ARG A 84 -32.93 -5.15 0.61
N VAL A 85 -34.13 -5.71 0.49
CA VAL A 85 -35.41 -5.04 0.75
C VAL A 85 -36.16 -5.85 1.78
N GLN A 86 -36.53 -5.23 2.91
CA GLN A 86 -37.29 -5.89 3.96
C GLN A 86 -38.70 -6.22 3.44
N ASP A 87 -39.16 -7.46 3.64
CA ASP A 87 -40.46 -7.90 3.14
C ASP A 87 -41.63 -7.25 3.90
N SER A 88 -41.51 -7.07 5.21
CA SER A 88 -42.57 -6.48 6.03
C SER A 88 -42.80 -4.98 5.80
N THR A 89 -41.74 -4.22 5.48
CA THR A 89 -41.80 -2.75 5.41
C THR A 89 -41.56 -2.19 4.02
N GLY A 90 -40.96 -2.95 3.11
CA GLY A 90 -40.48 -2.43 1.82
C GLY A 90 -39.33 -1.44 1.93
N VAL A 91 -38.66 -1.37 3.08
CA VAL A 91 -37.47 -0.52 3.26
C VAL A 91 -36.27 -1.20 2.62
N VAL A 92 -35.50 -0.44 1.82
CA VAL A 92 -34.21 -0.88 1.30
C VAL A 92 -33.18 -0.80 2.43
N THR A 93 -32.78 -1.94 2.97
CA THR A 93 -31.81 -2.03 4.08
C THR A 93 -30.38 -1.98 3.59
N GLU A 94 -30.12 -2.47 2.37
CA GLU A 94 -28.81 -2.44 1.72
C GLU A 94 -28.93 -2.05 0.25
N ALA A 95 -28.00 -1.23 -0.24
CA ALA A 95 -27.91 -0.85 -1.65
C ALA A 95 -26.45 -0.63 -2.05
N TRP A 96 -25.93 -1.54 -2.88
CA TRP A 96 -24.55 -1.58 -3.35
C TRP A 96 -24.49 -1.40 -4.86
N THR A 97 -23.54 -0.60 -5.31
CA THR A 97 -23.39 -0.19 -6.72
C THR A 97 -21.93 -0.10 -7.10
N GLY A 98 -21.60 -0.41 -8.35
CA GLY A 98 -20.23 -0.31 -8.87
C GLY A 98 -19.27 -1.25 -8.12
N PRO A 99 -18.07 -0.80 -7.71
CA PRO A 99 -17.09 -1.66 -7.05
C PRO A 99 -17.61 -2.37 -5.78
N GLN A 100 -18.62 -1.81 -5.11
CA GLN A 100 -19.22 -2.39 -3.89
C GLN A 100 -20.00 -3.68 -4.14
N VAL A 101 -20.39 -3.93 -5.39
CA VAL A 101 -21.07 -5.16 -5.80
C VAL A 101 -20.09 -6.33 -5.71
N ALA A 102 -18.98 -6.22 -6.45
CA ALA A 102 -17.94 -7.25 -6.52
C ALA A 102 -17.07 -7.33 -5.25
N TRP A 103 -16.90 -6.22 -4.54
CA TRP A 103 -15.99 -6.16 -3.40
C TRP A 103 -16.74 -5.80 -2.11
N LYS A 104 -17.11 -6.81 -1.32
CA LYS A 104 -17.84 -6.62 -0.04
C LYS A 104 -17.08 -5.69 0.93
N MET A 105 -15.75 -5.69 0.89
CA MET A 105 -14.91 -4.83 1.74
C MET A 105 -15.08 -3.33 1.46
N ALA A 106 -15.48 -2.96 0.23
CA ALA A 106 -15.78 -1.58 -0.15
C ALA A 106 -17.13 -1.06 0.38
N ARG A 107 -17.89 -1.89 1.09
CA ARG A 107 -19.20 -1.54 1.65
C ARG A 107 -19.10 -0.76 2.97
N GLY A 108 -17.91 -0.68 3.58
CA GLY A 108 -17.69 0.06 4.82
C GLY A 108 -18.10 -0.70 6.08
N TYR A 109 -18.08 -2.03 6.04
CA TYR A 109 -18.39 -2.83 7.24
C TYR A 109 -17.30 -2.62 8.31
N PRO A 110 -17.69 -2.43 9.59
CA PRO A 110 -16.73 -2.26 10.68
C PRO A 110 -15.78 -3.47 10.79
N GLY A 111 -14.47 -3.20 10.78
CA GLY A 111 -13.45 -4.24 10.93
C GLY A 111 -13.08 -4.98 9.65
N ALA A 112 -13.48 -4.50 8.47
CA ALA A 112 -13.05 -5.07 7.20
C ALA A 112 -11.51 -5.16 7.10
N PHE A 113 -10.80 -4.09 7.48
CA PHE A 113 -9.34 -4.05 7.49
C PHE A 113 -8.83 -3.63 8.86
N GLY A 114 -7.83 -4.31 9.40
CA GLY A 114 -7.20 -3.90 10.64
C GLY A 114 -7.96 -4.24 11.93
N GLY A 115 -9.12 -4.91 11.84
CA GLY A 115 -10.06 -5.05 12.94
C GLY A 115 -10.78 -3.74 13.27
N LYS A 116 -11.59 -3.76 14.33
CA LYS A 116 -12.41 -2.60 14.72
C LYS A 116 -11.59 -1.52 15.44
N GLU A 117 -10.60 -1.93 16.24
CA GLU A 117 -9.93 -1.03 17.18
C GLU A 117 -9.01 -0.02 16.51
N ILE A 118 -8.16 -0.43 15.55
CA ILE A 118 -7.28 0.53 14.86
C ILE A 118 -8.07 1.60 14.09
N ASN A 119 -9.27 1.26 13.62
CA ASN A 119 -10.16 2.18 12.92
C ASN A 119 -11.02 3.04 13.85
N SER A 120 -10.95 2.82 15.16
CA SER A 120 -11.64 3.67 16.13
C SER A 120 -11.02 5.06 16.14
N LEU A 121 -11.86 6.08 16.29
CA LEU A 121 -11.40 7.47 16.34
C LEU A 121 -10.35 7.72 17.44
N PRO A 122 -10.50 7.22 18.68
CA PRO A 122 -9.51 7.46 19.73
C PRO A 122 -8.14 6.88 19.41
N ILE A 123 -8.07 5.63 18.93
CA ILE A 123 -6.80 4.97 18.63
C ILE A 123 -6.16 5.61 17.40
N TRP A 124 -6.92 5.83 16.32
CA TRP A 124 -6.41 6.44 15.10
C TRP A 124 -5.88 7.86 15.33
N LEU A 125 -6.66 8.71 16.02
CA LEU A 125 -6.24 10.07 16.36
C LEU A 125 -5.10 10.08 17.37
N GLY A 126 -5.02 9.09 18.26
CA GLY A 126 -3.89 8.87 19.16
C GLY A 126 -2.57 8.66 18.40
N PHE A 127 -2.55 7.78 17.40
CA PHE A 127 -1.39 7.61 16.53
C PHE A 127 -1.09 8.87 15.71
N CYS A 128 -2.11 9.52 15.14
CA CYS A 128 -1.93 10.78 14.40
C CYS A 128 -1.29 11.86 15.28
N ALA A 129 -1.76 11.99 16.52
CA ALA A 129 -1.23 12.94 17.50
C ALA A 129 0.20 12.57 17.92
N ALA A 130 0.48 11.30 18.23
CA ALA A 130 1.83 10.85 18.55
C ALA A 130 2.81 11.15 17.40
N PHE A 131 2.42 10.86 16.15
CA PHE A 131 3.23 11.13 14.97
C PHE A 131 3.48 12.62 14.77
N LEU A 132 2.43 13.44 14.80
CA LEU A 132 2.55 14.88 14.57
C LEU A 132 3.29 15.57 15.72
N ILE A 133 2.93 15.31 16.98
CA ILE A 133 3.53 15.97 18.14
C ILE A 133 4.99 15.54 18.32
N GLY A 134 5.29 14.26 18.10
CA GLY A 134 6.66 13.76 18.24
C GLY A 134 7.61 14.26 17.16
N LEU A 135 7.10 14.61 15.97
CA LEU A 135 7.94 14.97 14.81
C LEU A 135 7.82 16.43 14.36
N ALA A 136 6.79 17.18 14.74
CA ALA A 136 6.62 18.56 14.30
C ALA A 136 7.68 19.49 14.90
N ASP A 137 8.13 20.46 14.11
CA ASP A 137 8.91 21.59 14.59
C ASP A 137 7.96 22.69 15.07
N PHE A 138 7.72 22.75 16.38
CA PHE A 138 6.87 23.77 17.00
C PHE A 138 7.47 25.16 16.99
N ARG A 139 8.79 25.29 16.77
CA ARG A 139 9.45 26.60 16.65
C ARG A 139 9.22 27.21 15.27
N ARG A 140 8.93 26.37 14.27
CA ARG A 140 8.69 26.77 12.87
C ARG A 140 7.44 26.06 12.34
N PRO A 141 6.24 26.46 12.79
CA PRO A 141 4.99 25.75 12.48
C PRO A 141 4.72 25.69 10.96
N LEU A 142 5.03 26.75 10.22
CA LEU A 142 4.83 26.85 8.76
C LEU A 142 6.01 26.29 7.94
N SER A 143 6.78 25.35 8.48
CA SER A 143 7.88 24.72 7.76
C SER A 143 7.39 23.69 6.73
N LEU A 144 8.14 23.55 5.61
CA LEU A 144 7.87 22.49 4.62
C LEU A 144 7.88 21.09 5.24
N ARG A 145 8.68 20.87 6.29
CA ARG A 145 8.70 19.61 7.03
C ARG A 145 7.36 19.31 7.70
N ASN A 146 6.80 20.29 8.40
CA ASN A 146 5.50 20.08 9.04
C ASN A 146 4.40 19.90 7.98
N LEU A 147 4.51 20.58 6.84
CA LEU A 147 3.64 20.31 5.69
C LEU A 147 3.79 18.88 5.16
N ASP A 148 5.01 18.32 5.12
CA ASP A 148 5.24 16.92 4.75
C ASP A 148 4.56 15.95 5.73
N LEU A 149 4.62 16.23 7.05
CA LEU A 149 3.91 15.44 8.07
C LEU A 149 2.39 15.52 7.92
N LEU A 150 1.85 16.71 7.63
CA LEU A 150 0.42 16.91 7.38
C LEU A 150 -0.02 16.22 6.08
N ALA A 151 0.80 16.27 5.02
CA ALA A 151 0.54 15.58 3.77
C ALA A 151 0.48 14.06 3.98
N LEU A 152 1.40 13.50 4.76
CA LEU A 152 1.31 12.10 5.18
C LEU A 152 -0.02 11.85 5.92
N LEU A 153 -0.29 12.57 7.01
CA LEU A 153 -1.52 12.35 7.81
C LEU A 153 -2.81 12.56 7.02
N SER A 154 -2.80 13.36 5.95
CA SER A 154 -3.97 13.63 5.12
C SER A 154 -4.53 12.39 4.41
N PHE A 155 -3.74 11.31 4.24
CA PHE A 155 -4.26 10.01 3.80
C PHE A 155 -5.40 9.49 4.70
N SER A 156 -5.46 9.93 5.96
CA SER A 156 -6.55 9.60 6.89
C SER A 156 -7.92 10.05 6.37
N LEU A 157 -7.98 11.13 5.59
CA LEU A 157 -9.24 11.61 5.00
C LEU A 157 -9.78 10.60 3.98
N SER A 158 -8.91 10.07 3.12
CA SER A 158 -9.29 9.00 2.19
C SER A 158 -9.76 7.76 2.95
N LEU A 159 -8.99 7.32 3.95
CA LEU A 159 -9.34 6.14 4.75
C LEU A 159 -10.69 6.31 5.47
N TRP A 160 -10.98 7.49 6.00
CA TRP A 160 -12.25 7.79 6.66
C TRP A 160 -13.46 7.61 5.74
N TYR A 161 -13.38 8.15 4.50
CA TYR A 161 -14.44 7.94 3.51
C TYR A 161 -14.52 6.47 3.08
N PHE A 162 -13.38 5.79 2.94
CA PHE A 162 -13.34 4.37 2.58
C PHE A 162 -14.01 3.50 3.64
N ASN A 163 -13.71 3.71 4.91
CA ASN A 163 -14.31 2.99 6.03
C ASN A 163 -15.83 3.24 6.15
N LYS A 164 -16.33 4.35 5.59
CA LYS A 164 -17.77 4.64 5.48
C LYS A 164 -18.43 4.08 4.21
N GLY A 165 -17.69 3.36 3.37
CA GLY A 165 -18.19 2.85 2.09
C GLY A 165 -18.35 3.92 1.01
N HIS A 166 -17.75 5.11 1.17
CA HIS A 166 -17.77 6.18 0.16
C HIS A 166 -16.55 6.06 -0.77
N VAL A 167 -16.44 4.93 -1.47
CA VAL A 167 -15.25 4.60 -2.28
C VAL A 167 -14.96 5.63 -3.38
N PHE A 168 -15.99 6.14 -4.06
CA PHE A 168 -15.81 7.15 -5.11
C PHE A 168 -15.29 8.49 -4.60
N THR A 169 -15.45 8.78 -3.31
CA THR A 169 -14.85 9.97 -2.66
C THR A 169 -13.47 9.65 -2.10
N ALA A 170 -13.30 8.47 -1.52
CA ALA A 170 -12.04 8.03 -0.95
C ALA A 170 -10.92 7.99 -1.99
N MET A 171 -11.14 7.34 -3.14
CA MET A 171 -10.07 7.09 -4.12
C MET A 171 -9.44 8.39 -4.67
N PRO A 172 -10.22 9.42 -5.09
CA PRO A 172 -9.64 10.69 -5.52
C PRO A 172 -8.81 11.40 -4.43
N LEU A 173 -9.19 11.29 -3.15
CA LEU A 173 -8.51 11.96 -2.05
C LEU A 173 -7.10 11.41 -1.75
N VAL A 174 -6.75 10.23 -2.27
CA VAL A 174 -5.39 9.67 -2.15
C VAL A 174 -4.40 10.43 -3.03
N TYR A 175 -4.82 10.93 -4.20
CA TYR A 175 -3.90 11.48 -5.19
C TYR A 175 -3.23 12.81 -4.80
N PRO A 176 -3.92 13.80 -4.20
CA PRO A 176 -3.28 15.07 -3.81
C PRO A 176 -2.05 14.90 -2.91
N PRO A 177 -2.09 14.15 -1.78
CA PRO A 177 -0.89 13.92 -0.99
C PRO A 177 0.17 13.11 -1.73
N LEU A 178 -0.19 12.13 -2.58
CA LEU A 178 0.79 11.40 -3.39
C LEU A 178 1.53 12.32 -4.36
N VAL A 179 0.83 13.20 -5.08
CA VAL A 179 1.41 14.15 -6.02
C VAL A 179 2.32 15.14 -5.27
N TYR A 180 1.86 15.65 -4.12
CA TYR A 180 2.68 16.50 -3.26
C TYR A 180 3.96 15.81 -2.80
N LEU A 181 3.86 14.60 -2.25
CA LEU A 181 5.01 13.84 -1.73
C LEU A 181 5.98 13.47 -2.86
N LEU A 182 5.47 13.07 -4.04
CA LEU A 182 6.28 12.81 -5.22
C LEU A 182 7.04 14.07 -5.66
N GLY A 183 6.34 15.20 -5.79
CA GLY A 183 6.95 16.49 -6.11
C GLY A 183 8.01 16.89 -5.10
N ARG A 184 7.76 16.66 -3.80
CA ARG A 184 8.72 16.92 -2.72
C ARG A 184 9.95 16.03 -2.78
N MET A 185 9.79 14.74 -3.08
CA MET A 185 10.91 13.81 -3.27
C MET A 185 11.76 14.21 -4.48
N VAL A 186 11.14 14.51 -5.62
CA VAL A 186 11.83 14.96 -6.84
C VAL A 186 12.58 16.27 -6.59
N TRP A 187 11.91 17.25 -5.97
CA TRP A 187 12.53 18.52 -5.60
C TRP A 187 13.74 18.35 -4.70
N SER A 188 13.64 17.46 -3.70
CA SER A 188 14.73 17.20 -2.76
C SER A 188 15.91 16.50 -3.44
N GLY A 189 15.63 15.56 -4.36
CA GLY A 189 16.66 14.93 -5.19
C GLY A 189 17.34 15.92 -6.15
N TRP A 190 16.58 16.81 -6.80
CA TRP A 190 17.11 17.79 -7.74
C TRP A 190 17.97 18.87 -7.06
N ARG A 191 17.54 19.37 -5.89
CA ARG A 191 18.26 20.43 -5.18
C ARG A 191 19.64 19.99 -4.67
N GLY A 192 19.86 18.69 -4.46
CA GLY A 192 21.14 18.12 -4.01
C GLY A 192 21.71 18.68 -2.70
N ARG A 193 20.94 19.50 -1.97
CA ARG A 193 21.42 20.18 -0.76
C ARG A 193 21.26 19.25 0.43
N ALA A 194 22.36 19.02 1.14
CA ALA A 194 22.33 18.52 2.51
C ALA A 194 21.55 19.53 3.37
N VAL A 195 20.28 19.22 3.64
CA VAL A 195 19.51 19.98 4.63
C VAL A 195 20.17 19.69 5.98
N PRO A 196 20.42 20.70 6.83
CA PRO A 196 20.96 20.48 8.17
C PRO A 196 20.14 19.41 8.89
N VAL A 197 20.82 18.45 9.54
CA VAL A 197 20.15 17.42 10.35
C VAL A 197 19.28 18.13 11.38
N VAL A 198 17.97 18.09 11.16
CA VAL A 198 17.02 18.75 12.06
C VAL A 198 16.91 17.88 13.29
N ARG A 199 17.31 18.44 14.43
CA ARG A 199 17.22 17.75 15.72
C ARG A 199 15.75 17.61 16.11
N PRO A 200 15.34 16.47 16.70
CA PRO A 200 14.03 16.35 17.30
C PRO A 200 13.84 17.44 18.35
N VAL A 201 12.61 17.94 18.49
CA VAL A 201 12.28 18.92 19.54
C VAL A 201 12.38 18.25 20.93
N TRP A 202 12.09 16.95 20.97
CA TRP A 202 12.07 16.14 22.19
C TRP A 202 13.42 15.53 22.50
N PRO A 203 13.74 15.30 23.79
CA PRO A 203 14.95 14.59 24.18
C PRO A 203 14.89 13.12 23.71
N VAL A 204 16.05 12.58 23.32
CA VAL A 204 16.17 11.24 22.71
C VAL A 204 15.59 10.15 23.61
N TRP A 205 15.81 10.22 24.93
CA TRP A 205 15.29 9.22 25.87
C TRP A 205 13.76 9.16 25.86
N LEU A 206 13.07 10.30 25.70
CA LEU A 206 11.61 10.35 25.70
C LEU A 206 11.05 9.73 24.42
N LEU A 207 11.67 10.04 23.27
CA LEU A 207 11.29 9.40 22.00
C LEU A 207 11.58 7.90 22.03
N ALA A 208 12.68 7.47 22.65
CA ALA A 208 12.99 6.05 22.79
C ALA A 208 11.95 5.34 23.68
N ALA A 209 11.62 5.91 24.84
CA ALA A 209 10.60 5.36 25.73
C ALA A 209 9.22 5.29 25.04
N ALA A 210 8.82 6.36 24.35
CA ALA A 210 7.58 6.39 23.57
C ALA A 210 7.58 5.36 22.43
N THR A 211 8.73 5.15 21.77
CA THR A 211 8.88 4.13 20.73
C THR A 211 8.67 2.73 21.31
N VAL A 212 9.31 2.40 22.43
CA VAL A 212 9.15 1.09 23.10
C VAL A 212 7.69 0.86 23.51
N PHE A 213 7.06 1.87 24.11
CA PHE A 213 5.64 1.81 24.45
C PHE A 213 4.76 1.57 23.22
N LEU A 214 4.95 2.35 22.14
CA LEU A 214 4.19 2.21 20.91
C LEU A 214 4.39 0.83 20.29
N VAL A 215 5.61 0.29 20.26
CA VAL A 215 5.87 -1.06 19.74
C VAL A 215 5.09 -2.11 20.54
N GLY A 216 5.15 -2.07 21.87
CA GLY A 216 4.38 -2.99 22.71
C GLY A 216 2.86 -2.87 22.48
N PHE A 217 2.35 -1.64 22.45
CA PHE A 217 0.94 -1.37 22.19
C PHE A 217 0.49 -1.85 20.81
N ARG A 218 1.30 -1.64 19.77
CA ARG A 218 1.05 -2.08 18.40
C ARG A 218 0.99 -3.59 18.26
N ILE A 219 1.91 -4.31 18.92
CA ILE A 219 1.91 -5.77 18.97
C ILE A 219 0.65 -6.27 19.69
N GLY A 220 0.30 -5.68 20.84
CA GLY A 220 -0.94 -6.01 21.56
C GLY A 220 -2.19 -5.78 20.71
N LEU A 221 -2.28 -4.65 20.00
CA LEU A 221 -3.38 -4.39 19.06
C LEU A 221 -3.44 -5.41 17.92
N ASN A 222 -2.30 -5.86 17.40
CA ASN A 222 -2.26 -6.89 16.37
C ASN A 222 -2.77 -8.24 16.91
N VAL A 223 -2.29 -8.69 18.05
CA VAL A 223 -2.63 -10.02 18.59
C VAL A 223 -4.08 -10.08 19.04
N GLU A 224 -4.58 -9.05 19.72
CA GLU A 224 -5.88 -9.10 20.39
C GLU A 224 -7.03 -8.56 19.54
N ASN A 225 -6.79 -7.56 18.70
CA ASN A 225 -7.85 -6.72 18.13
C ASN A 225 -7.66 -6.41 16.64
N SER A 226 -7.20 -7.41 15.89
CA SER A 226 -6.90 -7.28 14.47
C SER A 226 -7.54 -8.39 13.64
N ASN A 227 -7.41 -8.34 12.32
CA ASN A 227 -7.93 -9.38 11.43
C ASN A 227 -6.96 -9.66 10.28
N VAL A 228 -7.08 -10.86 9.71
CA VAL A 228 -6.27 -11.26 8.56
C VAL A 228 -7.07 -11.09 7.29
N ILE A 229 -6.58 -10.22 6.40
CA ILE A 229 -7.18 -10.02 5.09
C ILE A 229 -6.67 -11.05 4.07
N ASP A 230 -7.29 -11.07 2.90
CA ASP A 230 -6.97 -11.96 1.77
C ASP A 230 -5.48 -12.03 1.45
N VAL A 231 -4.79 -10.89 1.49
CA VAL A 231 -3.36 -10.79 1.23
C VAL A 231 -2.54 -11.59 2.25
N GLY A 232 -2.85 -11.44 3.54
CA GLY A 232 -2.17 -12.14 4.63
C GLY A 232 -2.45 -13.64 4.60
N TYR A 233 -3.72 -13.99 4.35
CA TYR A 233 -4.14 -15.37 4.18
C TYR A 233 -3.42 -16.04 3.00
N SER A 234 -3.30 -15.33 1.87
CA SER A 234 -2.57 -15.80 0.70
C SER A 234 -1.09 -16.08 0.99
N GLY A 235 -0.46 -15.26 1.84
CA GLY A 235 0.91 -15.50 2.31
C GLY A 235 1.05 -16.84 3.02
N VAL A 236 0.13 -17.17 3.92
CA VAL A 236 0.12 -18.43 4.67
C VAL A 236 -0.14 -19.63 3.74
N VAL A 237 -1.15 -19.54 2.87
CA VAL A 237 -1.45 -20.62 1.89
C VAL A 237 -0.25 -20.87 0.99
N GLY A 238 0.36 -19.81 0.43
CA GLY A 238 1.52 -19.96 -0.44
C GLY A 238 2.74 -20.55 0.28
N ALA A 239 2.98 -20.15 1.54
CA ALA A 239 4.04 -20.75 2.35
C ALA A 239 3.80 -22.25 2.60
N GLU A 240 2.55 -22.64 2.84
CA GLU A 240 2.20 -24.05 3.00
C GLU A 240 2.45 -24.86 1.72
N ARG A 241 2.02 -24.35 0.56
CA ARG A 241 2.28 -25.02 -0.74
C ARG A 241 3.77 -25.20 -0.99
N ILE A 242 4.57 -24.15 -0.78
CA ILE A 242 6.03 -24.23 -0.91
C ILE A 242 6.60 -25.28 0.04
N SER A 243 6.14 -25.30 1.30
CA SER A 243 6.60 -26.27 2.29
C SER A 243 6.19 -27.70 1.97
N ALA A 244 5.10 -27.91 1.22
CA ALA A 244 4.66 -29.20 0.72
C ALA A 244 5.35 -29.62 -0.58
N GLY A 245 6.24 -28.79 -1.14
CA GLY A 245 6.91 -29.04 -2.42
C GLY A 245 6.09 -28.67 -3.65
N GLU A 246 4.97 -27.94 -3.47
CA GLU A 246 4.10 -27.48 -4.54
C GLU A 246 4.33 -25.99 -4.84
N ALA A 247 4.22 -25.60 -6.10
CA ALA A 247 4.28 -24.20 -6.47
C ALA A 247 2.99 -23.48 -6.03
N PRO A 248 3.04 -22.28 -5.43
CA PRO A 248 1.83 -21.50 -5.10
C PRO A 248 0.91 -21.28 -6.30
N TYR A 249 1.49 -21.05 -7.48
CA TYR A 249 0.76 -20.70 -8.70
C TYR A 249 -0.07 -21.87 -9.23
N GLY A 250 -1.39 -21.67 -9.32
CA GLY A 250 -2.34 -22.70 -9.77
C GLY A 250 -2.68 -23.79 -8.75
N ASN A 251 -2.15 -23.74 -7.52
CA ASN A 251 -2.41 -24.74 -6.47
C ASN A 251 -3.14 -24.15 -5.25
N PHE A 252 -3.70 -22.94 -5.37
CA PHE A 252 -4.50 -22.34 -4.31
C PHE A 252 -5.87 -23.04 -4.18
N PRO A 253 -6.48 -23.05 -2.99
CA PRO A 253 -7.79 -23.64 -2.78
C PRO A 253 -8.86 -22.94 -3.63
N VAL A 254 -9.67 -23.72 -4.37
CA VAL A 254 -10.72 -23.20 -5.28
C VAL A 254 -12.12 -23.60 -4.82
N GLU A 255 -13.15 -22.89 -5.31
CA GLU A 255 -14.55 -23.21 -5.00
C GLU A 255 -15.15 -24.26 -5.95
N ASP A 256 -15.05 -24.01 -7.26
CA ASP A 256 -15.48 -24.84 -8.40
C ASP A 256 -16.67 -25.80 -8.12
N SER A 257 -16.66 -27.00 -8.72
CA SER A 257 -17.66 -28.04 -8.47
C SER A 257 -17.29 -28.93 -7.27
N LEU A 258 -16.43 -28.44 -6.37
CA LEU A 258 -15.90 -29.22 -5.27
C LEU A 258 -16.95 -29.38 -4.16
N LYS A 259 -16.82 -30.45 -3.37
CA LYS A 259 -17.76 -30.72 -2.28
C LYS A 259 -17.59 -29.70 -1.16
N ALA A 260 -18.68 -29.02 -0.80
CA ALA A 260 -18.76 -28.15 0.36
C ALA A 260 -18.50 -28.92 1.66
N CYS A 261 -17.70 -28.35 2.57
CA CYS A 261 -17.32 -29.02 3.83
C CYS A 261 -17.28 -28.09 5.05
N GLY A 262 -17.84 -26.89 4.95
CA GLY A 262 -17.97 -25.93 6.07
C GLY A 262 -19.37 -25.31 6.14
N PRO A 263 -19.63 -24.46 7.15
CA PRO A 263 -20.90 -23.76 7.29
C PRO A 263 -21.12 -22.74 6.17
N ALA A 264 -22.39 -22.49 5.85
CA ALA A 264 -22.77 -21.42 4.93
C ALA A 264 -22.66 -20.06 5.63
N ASP A 265 -22.28 -19.02 4.89
CA ASP A 265 -22.32 -17.65 5.35
C ASP A 265 -23.76 -17.08 5.33
N GLN A 266 -23.91 -15.81 5.67
CA GLN A 266 -25.23 -15.14 5.69
C GLN A 266 -25.88 -15.01 4.31
N ASP A 267 -25.11 -15.17 3.23
CA ASP A 267 -25.59 -15.19 1.86
C ASP A 267 -25.86 -16.63 1.38
N GLY A 268 -25.68 -17.64 2.26
CA GLY A 268 -25.83 -19.05 1.95
C GLY A 268 -24.61 -19.66 1.25
N GLU A 269 -23.53 -18.90 1.08
CA GLU A 269 -22.32 -19.36 0.40
C GLU A 269 -21.41 -20.12 1.36
N ILE A 270 -21.00 -21.32 0.95
CA ILE A 270 -19.97 -22.08 1.66
C ILE A 270 -18.67 -21.86 0.91
N ARG A 271 -17.67 -21.23 1.52
CA ARG A 271 -16.33 -21.05 0.90
C ARG A 271 -15.41 -22.24 1.08
N ASP A 272 -15.72 -23.08 2.05
CA ASP A 272 -14.91 -24.24 2.41
C ASP A 272 -15.21 -25.42 1.47
N ARG A 273 -14.16 -25.95 0.87
CA ARG A 273 -14.25 -27.06 -0.09
C ARG A 273 -13.23 -28.15 0.19
N ILE A 274 -13.62 -29.39 -0.10
CA ILE A 274 -12.69 -30.51 -0.14
C ILE A 274 -11.87 -30.36 -1.42
N GLN A 275 -10.60 -30.00 -1.25
CA GLN A 275 -9.65 -29.83 -2.36
C GLN A 275 -9.19 -31.19 -2.89
N THR A 276 -8.45 -31.18 -3.99
CA THR A 276 -7.91 -32.39 -4.65
C THR A 276 -6.97 -33.20 -3.75
N ASN A 277 -6.35 -32.54 -2.77
CA ASN A 277 -5.53 -33.16 -1.72
C ASN A 277 -6.37 -33.83 -0.60
N GLY A 278 -7.70 -33.81 -0.69
CA GLY A 278 -8.62 -34.39 0.28
C GLY A 278 -8.86 -33.54 1.54
N ARG A 279 -8.20 -32.38 1.67
CA ARG A 279 -8.35 -31.48 2.82
C ARG A 279 -9.50 -30.50 2.59
N CYS A 280 -10.15 -30.14 3.68
CA CYS A 280 -11.22 -29.15 3.67
C CYS A 280 -10.62 -27.75 3.88
N GLU A 281 -10.46 -26.98 2.81
CA GLU A 281 -9.75 -25.70 2.81
C GLU A 281 -10.67 -24.55 2.39
N SER A 282 -10.46 -23.35 2.96
CA SER A 282 -11.21 -22.15 2.57
C SER A 282 -10.69 -21.59 1.25
N ALA A 283 -11.58 -21.39 0.29
CA ALA A 283 -11.20 -20.99 -1.05
C ALA A 283 -10.63 -19.57 -1.14
N ASN A 284 -9.57 -19.43 -1.92
CA ASN A 284 -8.93 -18.17 -2.28
C ASN A 284 -8.30 -18.24 -3.67
N PRO A 285 -9.10 -18.41 -4.74
CA PRO A 285 -8.60 -18.72 -6.08
C PRO A 285 -7.76 -17.60 -6.71
N GLN A 286 -7.85 -16.36 -6.21
CA GLN A 286 -7.06 -15.22 -6.70
C GLN A 286 -5.81 -14.91 -5.85
N GLY A 287 -5.51 -15.75 -4.85
CA GLY A 287 -4.39 -15.54 -3.94
C GLY A 287 -3.01 -15.78 -4.54
N ASP A 288 -2.93 -16.41 -5.71
CA ASP A 288 -1.69 -16.79 -6.41
C ASP A 288 -1.13 -15.69 -7.34
N THR A 289 -1.55 -14.43 -7.14
CA THR A 289 -1.20 -13.30 -8.01
C THR A 289 0.05 -12.52 -7.56
N TYR A 290 0.61 -12.84 -6.40
CA TYR A 290 1.79 -12.14 -5.85
C TYR A 290 3.09 -12.78 -6.34
N GLY A 291 4.21 -12.06 -6.18
CA GLY A 291 5.50 -12.63 -6.52
C GLY A 291 6.01 -13.59 -5.43
N PRO A 292 7.01 -14.44 -5.72
CA PRO A 292 7.39 -15.57 -4.87
C PRO A 292 7.82 -15.15 -3.47
N VAL A 293 8.44 -13.98 -3.35
CA VAL A 293 8.90 -13.41 -2.06
C VAL A 293 7.74 -13.16 -1.10
N ALA A 294 6.53 -12.88 -1.61
CA ALA A 294 5.35 -12.69 -0.78
C ALA A 294 4.92 -13.95 -0.04
N TYR A 295 5.23 -15.13 -0.57
CA TYR A 295 4.92 -16.44 0.01
C TYR A 295 6.10 -16.96 0.83
N GLU A 296 7.32 -16.91 0.29
CA GLU A 296 8.53 -17.39 0.96
C GLU A 296 8.77 -16.67 2.29
N ALA A 297 8.46 -15.39 2.38
CA ALA A 297 8.62 -14.62 3.62
C ALA A 297 7.72 -15.10 4.77
N TYR A 298 6.66 -15.87 4.48
CA TYR A 298 5.76 -16.45 5.49
C TYR A 298 6.22 -17.82 5.99
N LEU A 299 7.20 -18.47 5.33
CA LEU A 299 7.67 -19.82 5.70
C LEU A 299 8.07 -19.95 7.18
N PRO A 300 8.86 -19.03 7.77
CA PRO A 300 9.23 -19.17 9.18
C PRO A 300 8.03 -19.15 10.12
N ALA A 301 7.05 -18.28 9.87
CA ALA A 301 5.84 -18.21 10.69
C ALA A 301 4.93 -19.42 10.47
N TYR A 302 4.81 -19.88 9.22
CA TYR A 302 4.09 -21.11 8.90
C TYR A 302 4.72 -22.33 9.59
N TRP A 303 6.04 -22.49 9.59
CA TRP A 303 6.69 -23.63 10.27
C TRP A 303 6.50 -23.61 11.79
N LEU A 304 6.36 -22.43 12.40
CA LEU A 304 6.13 -22.31 13.83
C LEU A 304 4.67 -22.52 14.24
N PHE A 305 3.72 -22.07 13.43
CA PHE A 305 2.30 -21.98 13.82
C PHE A 305 1.33 -22.79 12.94
N GLY A 306 1.80 -23.26 11.78
CA GLY A 306 1.02 -24.04 10.83
C GLY A 306 -0.11 -23.27 10.15
N TRP A 307 -0.96 -24.04 9.47
CA TRP A 307 -2.23 -23.58 8.90
C TRP A 307 -3.27 -24.69 8.98
N SER A 308 -4.45 -24.36 9.50
CA SER A 308 -5.55 -25.31 9.70
C SER A 308 -6.27 -25.74 8.41
N GLY A 309 -5.97 -25.09 7.28
CA GLY A 309 -6.78 -25.15 6.06
C GLY A 309 -7.88 -24.07 6.02
N LYS A 310 -8.16 -23.39 7.14
CA LYS A 310 -9.28 -22.44 7.26
C LYS A 310 -8.82 -21.01 7.32
N TRP A 311 -9.76 -20.10 7.06
CA TRP A 311 -9.59 -18.67 7.34
C TRP A 311 -10.03 -18.37 8.78
N ASP A 312 -9.23 -18.83 9.74
CA ASP A 312 -9.50 -18.76 11.17
C ASP A 312 -8.66 -17.66 11.85
N SER A 313 -8.07 -17.93 13.04
CA SER A 313 -7.20 -17.00 13.75
C SER A 313 -5.84 -16.79 13.07
N LEU A 314 -5.41 -17.71 12.19
CA LEU A 314 -4.21 -17.56 11.34
C LEU A 314 -2.95 -17.02 12.08
N PRO A 315 -2.50 -17.67 13.17
CA PRO A 315 -1.35 -17.21 13.96
C PRO A 315 -0.07 -17.00 13.14
N ALA A 316 0.13 -17.78 12.07
CA ALA A 316 1.23 -17.60 11.13
C ALA A 316 1.19 -16.23 10.44
N ALA A 317 0.01 -15.72 10.06
CA ALA A 317 -0.12 -14.40 9.43
C ALA A 317 0.18 -13.27 10.42
N HIS A 318 -0.30 -13.39 11.65
CA HIS A 318 0.00 -12.44 12.73
C HIS A 318 1.50 -12.37 13.02
N ALA A 319 2.13 -13.52 13.22
CA ALA A 319 3.56 -13.59 13.49
C ALA A 319 4.40 -13.01 12.34
N ALA A 320 4.06 -13.33 11.08
CA ALA A 320 4.74 -12.78 9.92
C ALA A 320 4.59 -11.24 9.83
N SER A 321 3.36 -10.73 9.96
CA SER A 321 3.07 -9.29 9.92
C SER A 321 3.83 -8.51 11.00
N ILE A 322 3.81 -9.01 12.25
CA ILE A 322 4.56 -8.43 13.38
C ILE A 322 6.06 -8.45 13.09
N ALA A 323 6.60 -9.56 12.59
CA ALA A 323 8.01 -9.66 12.25
C ALA A 323 8.41 -8.64 11.18
N PHE A 324 7.61 -8.46 10.13
CA PHE A 324 7.89 -7.48 9.08
C PHE A 324 7.86 -6.04 9.61
N ASP A 325 6.92 -5.72 10.50
CA ASP A 325 6.83 -4.40 11.15
C ASP A 325 8.06 -4.11 12.01
N VAL A 326 8.43 -5.06 12.88
CA VAL A 326 9.59 -4.94 13.79
C VAL A 326 10.90 -4.86 13.01
N LEU A 327 11.08 -5.69 11.97
CA LEU A 327 12.30 -5.66 11.14
C LEU A 327 12.42 -4.35 10.34
N SER A 328 11.30 -3.74 9.94
CA SER A 328 11.29 -2.43 9.28
C SER A 328 11.72 -1.33 10.24
N LEU A 329 11.20 -1.37 11.48
CA LEU A 329 11.58 -0.45 12.55
C LEU A 329 13.06 -0.56 12.89
N ILE A 330 13.58 -1.78 13.07
CA ILE A 330 15.00 -2.03 13.33
C ILE A 330 15.85 -1.51 12.16
N GLY A 331 15.46 -1.83 10.92
CA GLY A 331 16.16 -1.34 9.73
C GLY A 331 16.24 0.19 9.69
N LEU A 332 15.15 0.89 10.01
CA LEU A 332 15.12 2.35 10.09
C LEU A 332 15.98 2.91 11.23
N ALA A 333 16.01 2.25 12.38
CA ALA A 333 16.90 2.62 13.47
C ALA A 333 18.37 2.50 13.05
N LEU A 334 18.74 1.42 12.35
CA LEU A 334 20.08 1.20 11.82
C LEU A 334 20.46 2.20 10.73
N VAL A 335 19.52 2.55 9.84
CA VAL A 335 19.68 3.66 8.87
C VAL A 335 19.99 4.96 9.62
N GLY A 336 19.22 5.29 10.65
CA GLY A 336 19.43 6.50 11.42
C GLY A 336 20.77 6.52 12.14
N LEU A 337 21.18 5.40 12.75
CA LEU A 337 22.49 5.25 13.38
C LEU A 337 23.61 5.52 12.37
N ARG A 338 23.50 4.94 11.18
CA ARG A 338 24.50 5.04 10.12
C ARG A 338 24.66 6.46 9.57
N PHE A 339 23.57 7.20 9.35
CA PHE A 339 23.60 8.48 8.64
C PHE A 339 23.43 9.72 9.53
N GLY A 340 22.98 9.57 10.77
CA GLY A 340 22.71 10.70 11.67
C GLY A 340 22.88 10.38 13.16
N GLY A 341 23.51 9.25 13.50
CA GLY A 341 23.76 8.82 14.87
C GLY A 341 22.51 8.47 15.66
N LEU A 342 22.67 8.37 16.99
CA LEU A 342 21.60 7.90 17.90
C LEU A 342 20.32 8.74 17.85
N SER A 343 20.46 10.05 17.69
CA SER A 343 19.30 10.95 17.62
C SER A 343 18.43 10.64 16.39
N LEU A 344 19.02 10.45 15.21
CA LEU A 344 18.27 10.11 14.01
C LEU A 344 17.71 8.68 14.10
N ALA A 345 18.47 7.73 14.66
CA ALA A 345 18.03 6.35 14.86
C ALA A 345 16.69 6.28 15.62
N VAL A 346 16.65 6.90 16.80
CA VAL A 346 15.45 6.92 17.63
C VAL A 346 14.32 7.69 16.95
N THR A 347 14.62 8.76 16.21
CA THR A 347 13.60 9.53 15.49
C THR A 347 12.94 8.73 14.37
N LEU A 348 13.71 7.99 13.58
CA LEU A 348 13.18 7.17 12.49
C LEU A 348 12.39 5.96 13.03
N ALA A 349 12.90 5.32 14.10
CA ALA A 349 12.17 4.25 14.78
C ALA A 349 10.84 4.75 15.36
N PHE A 350 10.86 5.90 16.04
CA PHE A 350 9.67 6.57 16.54
C PHE A 350 8.71 6.91 15.42
N ALA A 351 9.21 7.49 14.31
CA ALA A 351 8.37 7.87 13.17
C ALA A 351 7.65 6.65 12.59
N TRP A 352 8.33 5.51 12.45
CA TRP A 352 7.71 4.27 11.99
C TRP A 352 6.65 3.75 12.96
N ALA A 353 6.95 3.71 14.26
CA ALA A 353 6.05 3.22 15.30
C ALA A 353 4.83 4.14 15.51
N ALA A 354 4.99 5.45 15.40
CA ALA A 354 3.91 6.41 15.59
C ALA A 354 3.02 6.55 14.34
N TRP A 355 3.50 6.15 13.16
CA TRP A 355 2.77 6.29 11.91
C TRP A 355 1.51 5.39 11.90
N PRO A 356 0.29 5.95 11.82
CA PRO A 356 -0.95 5.16 11.91
C PRO A 356 -1.07 4.10 10.81
N PHE A 357 -0.58 4.38 9.60
CA PHE A 357 -0.73 3.44 8.48
C PHE A 357 0.20 2.23 8.56
N THR A 358 1.37 2.31 9.22
CA THR A 358 2.14 1.08 9.48
C THR A 358 1.42 0.19 10.48
N GLN A 359 0.72 0.79 11.46
CA GLN A 359 -0.13 0.00 12.36
C GLN A 359 -1.34 -0.57 11.63
N TYR A 360 -1.98 0.19 10.75
CA TYR A 360 -3.08 -0.29 9.92
C TYR A 360 -2.68 -1.52 9.08
N VAL A 361 -1.48 -1.48 8.48
CA VAL A 361 -0.88 -2.61 7.76
C VAL A 361 -0.64 -3.78 8.70
N SER A 362 0.00 -3.54 9.85
CA SER A 362 0.25 -4.58 10.87
C SER A 362 -1.05 -5.26 11.27
N SER A 363 -2.04 -4.49 11.73
CA SER A 363 -3.35 -5.00 12.16
C SER A 363 -4.18 -5.63 11.04
N SER A 364 -3.89 -5.36 9.77
CA SER A 364 -4.55 -6.06 8.64
C SER A 364 -3.86 -7.39 8.32
N ASN A 365 -2.74 -7.67 8.98
CA ASN A 365 -1.90 -8.86 8.80
C ASN A 365 -1.50 -9.13 7.34
N THR A 366 -1.33 -8.05 6.59
CA THR A 366 -0.96 -8.07 5.17
C THR A 366 0.56 -8.02 4.99
N ASN A 367 1.02 -8.53 3.86
CA ASN A 367 2.41 -8.50 3.44
C ASN A 367 2.86 -7.16 2.82
N ASP A 368 2.03 -6.11 2.91
CA ASP A 368 2.36 -4.75 2.41
C ASP A 368 3.57 -4.11 3.10
N ALA A 369 4.00 -4.64 4.25
CA ALA A 369 5.23 -4.24 4.91
C ALA A 369 6.50 -4.80 4.23
N LEU A 370 6.40 -5.83 3.38
CA LEU A 370 7.58 -6.46 2.74
C LEU A 370 8.31 -5.53 1.75
N PRO A 371 7.65 -4.84 0.80
CA PRO A 371 8.36 -3.94 -0.10
C PRO A 371 9.13 -2.82 0.64
N PRO A 372 8.54 -2.07 1.60
CA PRO A 372 9.30 -1.08 2.35
C PRO A 372 10.38 -1.73 3.23
N LEU A 373 10.13 -2.90 3.85
CA LEU A 373 11.14 -3.64 4.61
C LEU A 373 12.40 -3.85 3.76
N PHE A 374 12.27 -4.46 2.58
CA PHE A 374 13.43 -4.70 1.72
C PHE A 374 14.09 -3.40 1.25
N LEU A 375 13.31 -2.36 0.91
CA LEU A 375 13.87 -1.07 0.51
C LEU A 375 14.64 -0.38 1.66
N ILE A 376 14.18 -0.50 2.91
CA ILE A 376 14.87 0.02 4.10
C ILE A 376 16.22 -0.68 4.26
N TRP A 377 16.27 -2.00 4.20
CA TRP A 377 17.53 -2.76 4.32
C TRP A 377 18.46 -2.52 3.13
N GLY A 378 17.92 -2.39 1.92
CA GLY A 378 18.68 -1.98 0.73
C GLY A 378 19.28 -0.58 0.86
N PHE A 379 18.55 0.35 1.49
CA PHE A 379 19.06 1.70 1.78
C PHE A 379 20.09 1.70 2.92
N TRP A 380 19.89 0.88 3.95
CA TRP A 380 20.90 0.69 4.98
C TRP A 380 22.21 0.17 4.38
N LEU A 381 22.14 -0.73 3.40
CA LEU A 381 23.28 -1.29 2.65
C LEU A 381 23.63 -0.50 1.38
N VAL A 382 23.31 0.80 1.31
CA VAL A 382 23.49 1.61 0.10
C VAL A 382 24.93 1.63 -0.42
N THR A 383 25.96 1.33 0.37
CA THR A 383 27.34 1.27 -0.14
C THR A 383 27.65 0.04 -0.99
N SER A 384 26.82 -1.02 -0.94
CA SER A 384 27.00 -2.22 -1.75
C SER A 384 26.04 -2.20 -2.95
N SER A 385 26.60 -2.11 -4.16
CA SER A 385 25.82 -2.17 -5.41
C SER A 385 25.04 -3.47 -5.54
N PHE A 386 25.65 -4.58 -5.13
CA PHE A 386 25.03 -5.90 -5.09
C PHE A 386 23.85 -5.93 -4.12
N ALA A 387 24.05 -5.52 -2.87
CA ALA A 387 22.99 -5.53 -1.87
C ALA A 387 21.80 -4.66 -2.29
N ARG A 388 22.04 -3.45 -2.81
CA ARG A 388 20.97 -2.59 -3.36
C ARG A 388 20.17 -3.30 -4.45
N GLY A 389 20.85 -4.00 -5.36
CA GLY A 389 20.23 -4.76 -6.44
C GLY A 389 19.35 -5.89 -5.90
N VAL A 390 19.88 -6.70 -4.98
CA VAL A 390 19.16 -7.81 -4.34
C VAL A 390 17.92 -7.30 -3.61
N PHE A 391 18.06 -6.32 -2.72
CA PHE A 391 16.92 -5.80 -1.95
C PHE A 391 15.87 -5.09 -2.83
N SER A 392 16.29 -4.42 -3.92
CA SER A 392 15.36 -3.87 -4.90
C SER A 392 14.60 -4.96 -5.65
N ALA A 393 15.27 -6.06 -5.99
CA ALA A 393 14.65 -7.21 -6.64
C ALA A 393 13.65 -7.90 -5.70
N LEU A 394 14.02 -8.14 -4.44
CA LEU A 394 13.13 -8.71 -3.42
C LEU A 394 11.86 -7.85 -3.22
N ALA A 395 12.01 -6.54 -3.12
CA ALA A 395 10.87 -5.61 -3.04
C ALA A 395 9.97 -5.72 -4.28
N GLY A 396 10.57 -5.74 -5.48
CA GLY A 396 9.83 -5.88 -6.74
C GLY A 396 9.13 -7.22 -6.89
N TRP A 397 9.78 -8.31 -6.47
CA TRP A 397 9.27 -9.69 -6.47
C TRP A 397 8.30 -10.01 -5.33
N THR A 398 7.95 -9.03 -4.50
CA THR A 398 6.83 -9.20 -3.56
C THR A 398 5.49 -9.03 -4.29
N LYS A 399 5.31 -7.97 -5.08
CA LYS A 399 4.00 -7.64 -5.72
C LYS A 399 4.08 -7.34 -7.22
N PHE A 400 5.10 -7.86 -7.93
CA PHE A 400 5.37 -7.58 -9.34
C PHE A 400 5.29 -6.08 -9.71
N ALA A 401 5.77 -5.21 -8.82
CA ALA A 401 5.86 -3.79 -9.14
C ALA A 401 6.91 -3.62 -10.25
N ARG A 402 6.47 -3.31 -11.48
CA ARG A 402 7.36 -2.99 -12.60
C ARG A 402 8.27 -1.79 -12.22
N GLY A 403 9.46 -2.09 -11.69
CA GLY A 403 10.71 -1.37 -11.90
C GLY A 403 10.84 0.11 -11.53
N LEU A 404 9.96 0.71 -10.72
CA LEU A 404 10.13 2.12 -10.31
C LEU A 404 11.27 2.31 -9.29
N SER A 405 11.45 1.35 -8.37
CA SER A 405 12.43 1.43 -7.28
C SER A 405 13.89 1.40 -7.74
N CYS A 406 14.17 0.70 -8.85
CA CYS A 406 15.54 0.52 -9.36
C CYS A 406 16.19 1.85 -9.83
N ARG A 407 15.39 2.84 -10.23
CA ARG A 407 15.90 4.16 -10.68
C ARG A 407 16.20 5.10 -9.51
N LEU A 408 15.43 5.03 -8.43
CA LEU A 408 15.57 5.93 -7.28
C LEU A 408 16.86 5.65 -6.49
N LEU A 409 17.17 4.37 -6.25
CA LEU A 409 18.41 3.96 -5.58
C LEU A 409 19.67 4.16 -6.43
N ARG A 410 19.51 4.29 -7.76
CA ARG A 410 20.61 4.58 -8.68
C ARG A 410 20.97 6.07 -8.73
N ALA A 411 20.02 6.96 -8.40
CA ALA A 411 20.23 8.40 -8.33
C ALA A 411 21.01 8.82 -7.07
N THR A 412 20.78 8.17 -5.93
CA THR A 412 21.50 8.45 -4.67
C THR A 412 22.98 8.06 -4.72
N ALA A 413 23.37 7.14 -5.61
CA ALA A 413 24.74 6.70 -5.81
C ALA A 413 25.65 7.70 -6.55
N ARG A 414 25.11 8.77 -7.14
CA ARG A 414 25.94 9.82 -7.81
C ARG A 414 26.45 10.91 -6.86
N ALA A 415 26.09 10.84 -5.58
CA ALA A 415 26.60 11.73 -4.55
C ALA A 415 27.66 11.01 -3.70
N GLU A 416 28.81 10.69 -4.29
CA GLU A 416 30.01 10.32 -3.52
C GLU A 416 30.97 11.53 -3.38
N PRO A 417 31.69 11.67 -2.25
CA PRO A 417 32.67 12.73 -2.06
C PRO A 417 33.91 12.50 -2.93
N ALA A 418 34.41 13.55 -3.57
CA ALA A 418 35.64 13.49 -4.36
C ALA A 418 36.85 13.03 -3.51
N PRO A 419 37.72 12.15 -4.02
CA PRO A 419 38.92 11.74 -3.30
C PRO A 419 39.94 12.89 -3.22
N CYS A 420 40.54 13.08 -2.04
CA CYS A 420 41.73 13.92 -1.86
C CYS A 420 42.84 13.43 -2.81
N ARG A 421 43.20 14.23 -3.81
CA ARG A 421 44.38 13.98 -4.64
C ARG A 421 45.63 14.41 -3.88
N ALA A 422 46.45 13.43 -3.49
CA ALA A 422 47.89 13.62 -3.35
C ALA A 422 48.46 13.96 -4.74
N GLY A 423 49.27 15.03 -4.80
CA GLY A 423 49.90 15.46 -6.04
C GLY A 423 50.91 14.42 -6.54
N LEU A 424 50.90 14.17 -7.84
CA LEU A 424 52.07 13.76 -8.61
C LEU A 424 51.84 14.02 -10.10
N LEU A 425 52.93 14.42 -10.72
CA LEU A 425 53.12 15.06 -12.02
C LEU A 425 52.53 14.32 -13.24
N ARG A 426 52.18 15.13 -14.26
CA ARG A 426 51.88 14.75 -15.66
C ARG A 426 53.15 14.26 -16.38
N PRO A 427 53.01 13.53 -17.49
CA PRO A 427 53.22 14.21 -18.78
C PRO A 427 52.08 14.06 -19.78
N ASP A 428 52.00 15.06 -20.65
CA ASP A 428 51.12 15.20 -21.82
C ASP A 428 51.44 14.19 -22.93
N ASP A 429 50.44 13.87 -23.74
CA ASP A 429 50.56 13.80 -25.20
C ASP A 429 49.20 14.13 -25.85
N GLN A 430 49.24 15.06 -26.80
CA GLN A 430 48.12 15.66 -27.52
C GLN A 430 47.72 14.84 -28.75
N VAL A 431 46.41 14.68 -29.00
CA VAL A 431 45.79 14.73 -30.35
C VAL A 431 44.37 15.33 -30.23
N PRO A 432 43.97 16.31 -31.07
CA PRO A 432 42.74 17.10 -30.91
C PRO A 432 41.53 16.67 -31.76
N ASP A 433 40.35 17.11 -31.29
CA ASP A 433 39.09 17.47 -31.99
C ASP A 433 38.19 16.38 -32.64
N ARG A 434 36.97 16.19 -32.11
CA ARG A 434 35.83 17.13 -32.28
C ARG A 434 34.71 16.87 -31.26
N ALA A 435 34.22 17.98 -30.69
CA ALA A 435 33.24 18.07 -29.62
C ALA A 435 31.79 18.12 -30.13
N ALA A 436 30.85 17.69 -29.27
CA ALA A 436 29.76 18.54 -28.75
C ALA A 436 28.85 17.74 -27.80
N LEU A 437 29.05 17.90 -26.49
CA LEU A 437 27.91 18.01 -25.56
C LEU A 437 28.36 18.77 -24.30
N THR A 438 27.74 19.93 -24.12
CA THR A 438 27.98 20.94 -23.10
C THR A 438 27.86 20.38 -21.69
N VAL A 439 28.98 20.36 -20.98
CA VAL A 439 29.08 20.18 -19.53
C VAL A 439 28.75 21.52 -18.87
N LEU A 440 27.81 21.50 -17.93
CA LEU A 440 27.53 22.64 -17.07
C LEU A 440 28.66 22.75 -16.05
N ASP A 441 29.51 23.75 -16.24
CA ASP A 441 30.59 24.10 -15.33
C ASP A 441 30.00 24.90 -14.15
N LEU A 442 30.20 24.42 -12.93
CA LEU A 442 29.80 25.09 -11.70
C LEU A 442 31.09 25.36 -10.92
N GLY A 443 31.76 26.46 -11.28
CA GLY A 443 32.87 27.00 -10.52
C GLY A 443 32.44 27.40 -9.11
N LEU A 444 33.09 26.83 -8.10
CA LEU A 444 33.13 27.37 -6.74
C LEU A 444 34.54 27.15 -6.18
N GLU A 445 35.27 28.25 -6.08
CA GLU A 445 36.58 28.39 -5.43
C GLU A 445 36.55 27.96 -3.95
N ALA A 446 37.71 27.49 -3.48
CA ALA A 446 37.95 27.16 -2.09
C ALA A 446 38.09 28.43 -1.23
N VAL A 447 37.17 28.63 -0.28
CA VAL A 447 37.32 29.62 0.79
C VAL A 447 38.39 29.13 1.79
N ARG A 448 39.46 29.91 1.96
CA ARG A 448 40.49 29.72 3.00
C ARG A 448 39.85 29.66 4.39
N ARG A 449 40.16 28.61 5.16
CA ARG A 449 39.90 28.57 6.61
C ARG A 449 40.92 29.46 7.31
N GLY A 450 40.46 30.57 7.87
CA GLY A 450 41.23 31.36 8.84
C GLY A 450 41.38 30.60 10.16
N LEU A 451 42.61 30.55 10.69
CA LEU A 451 42.92 30.07 12.03
C LEU A 451 42.26 30.97 13.09
N PRO A 452 41.72 30.44 14.20
CA PRO A 452 41.23 31.27 15.29
C PRO A 452 42.41 31.88 16.06
N GLY A 453 42.48 33.22 16.08
CA GLY A 453 43.35 33.97 17.00
C GLY A 453 42.83 33.94 18.45
N PRO A 454 43.68 34.26 19.44
CA PRO A 454 43.40 33.98 20.85
C PRO A 454 42.36 34.91 21.49
N ALA A 455 41.72 34.39 22.53
CA ALA A 455 40.59 34.98 23.26
C ALA A 455 40.95 36.23 24.07
N SER A 456 40.10 37.26 23.98
CA SER A 456 40.07 38.40 24.90
C SER A 456 39.09 38.16 26.06
N ARG A 457 39.56 38.49 27.28
CA ARG A 457 38.91 38.31 28.59
C ARG A 457 37.79 39.34 28.87
N PRO A 458 36.94 39.10 29.89
CA PRO A 458 35.61 39.70 30.01
C PRO A 458 35.59 41.02 30.80
N ALA A 459 34.57 41.83 30.57
CA ALA A 459 34.15 42.91 31.48
C ALA A 459 32.62 42.89 31.65
N SER A 460 32.18 42.95 32.90
CA SER A 460 30.82 43.19 33.39
C SER A 460 30.90 44.34 34.41
N PRO A 461 29.80 44.91 34.95
CA PRO A 461 28.51 45.32 34.39
C PRO A 461 28.12 46.79 34.80
N ALA A 462 26.86 47.19 34.55
CA ALA A 462 26.09 48.40 34.97
C ALA A 462 25.77 49.35 33.78
N SER A 463 24.60 49.98 33.62
CA SER A 463 23.51 50.40 34.52
C SER A 463 22.24 50.77 33.71
N ALA A 464 21.17 51.13 34.43
CA ALA A 464 19.77 51.22 34.01
C ALA A 464 19.29 52.56 33.38
N ALA A 465 18.20 52.46 32.61
CA ALA A 465 17.02 53.34 32.42
C ALA A 465 17.13 54.90 32.42
N ARG A 466 16.48 55.54 31.40
CA ARG A 466 15.37 56.52 31.58
C ARG A 466 14.79 57.11 30.26
N HIS A 467 13.45 57.06 30.20
CA HIS A 467 12.40 57.96 29.66
C HIS A 467 12.64 59.18 28.73
N ARG A 468 11.68 59.29 27.78
CA ARG A 468 10.72 60.42 27.46
C ARG A 468 10.93 61.30 26.20
N ARG A 469 9.90 61.19 25.32
CA ARG A 469 8.97 62.20 24.75
C ARG A 469 9.25 62.99 23.44
N ASP A 470 8.21 62.88 22.58
CA ASP A 470 7.42 63.91 21.88
C ASP A 470 7.59 64.24 20.38
N ARG A 471 6.53 63.84 19.64
CA ARG A 471 5.66 64.58 18.66
C ARG A 471 6.27 65.38 17.50
N ARG A 472 5.72 65.13 16.30
CA ARG A 472 5.01 66.08 15.38
C ARG A 472 4.51 65.30 14.13
N LEU A 473 3.19 65.19 13.92
CA LEU A 473 2.27 66.01 13.10
C LEU A 473 2.14 65.56 11.62
N LEU A 474 0.89 65.21 11.25
CA LEU A 474 0.35 64.99 9.89
C LEU A 474 0.22 66.33 9.12
N PRO A 475 -0.08 66.33 7.81
CA PRO A 475 -1.49 66.28 7.36
C PRO A 475 -1.75 65.39 6.14
N ALA A 476 -3.04 65.29 5.80
CA ALA A 476 -3.70 64.34 4.92
C ALA A 476 -4.23 64.94 3.59
N GLN A 477 -4.79 64.04 2.77
CA GLN A 477 -5.94 64.15 1.84
C GLN A 477 -5.67 64.10 0.34
N THR A 478 -6.27 63.12 -0.34
CA THR A 478 -7.52 63.33 -1.12
C THR A 478 -8.20 61.98 -1.43
N GLU A 479 -9.50 61.90 -1.17
CA GLU A 479 -10.46 60.91 -1.67
C GLU A 479 -10.99 61.38 -3.04
N ASP A 480 -11.45 60.45 -3.90
CA ASP A 480 -12.79 60.51 -4.50
C ASP A 480 -13.11 59.30 -5.39
N GLY A 481 -14.37 58.82 -5.30
CA GLY A 481 -15.13 58.31 -6.46
C GLY A 481 -15.47 56.82 -6.51
N ALA A 482 -16.71 56.48 -6.19
CA ALA A 482 -17.31 55.16 -6.32
C ALA A 482 -18.15 54.96 -7.62
N ALA A 483 -18.36 53.67 -7.95
CA ALA A 483 -19.57 53.03 -8.52
C ALA A 483 -19.79 52.87 -10.06
N ALA A 484 -19.92 51.57 -10.41
CA ALA A 484 -20.92 50.91 -11.27
C ALA A 484 -20.87 50.95 -12.83
N GLY A 485 -20.89 49.74 -13.42
CA GLY A 485 -21.31 49.47 -14.81
C GLY A 485 -20.55 48.32 -15.48
N GLY A 486 -21.15 47.12 -15.60
CA GLY A 486 -20.79 46.12 -16.62
C GLY A 486 -21.76 46.20 -17.81
N PRO A 487 -21.77 45.27 -18.79
CA PRO A 487 -20.80 44.22 -19.15
C PRO A 487 -20.38 44.30 -20.65
N ASP A 488 -19.37 43.54 -21.10
CA ASP A 488 -19.37 42.82 -22.40
C ASP A 488 -18.02 42.18 -22.74
N GLY A 489 -18.06 41.00 -23.40
CA GLY A 489 -16.95 40.48 -24.20
C GLY A 489 -16.41 39.09 -23.83
N SER A 490 -17.21 38.04 -24.01
CA SER A 490 -16.69 36.66 -24.17
C SER A 490 -16.30 36.40 -25.63
N PRO A 491 -15.17 35.73 -25.94
CA PRO A 491 -14.98 35.12 -27.24
C PRO A 491 -15.31 33.61 -27.18
N ALA A 492 -16.17 33.17 -28.09
CA ALA A 492 -16.35 31.77 -28.43
C ALA A 492 -15.46 31.42 -29.64
N ALA A 493 -14.59 30.42 -29.51
CA ALA A 493 -14.00 29.75 -30.66
C ALA A 493 -13.79 28.26 -30.39
N ARG A 494 -14.37 27.46 -31.28
CA ARG A 494 -14.53 26.01 -31.30
C ARG A 494 -13.17 25.27 -31.39
N VAL A 495 -12.97 24.24 -30.58
CA VAL A 495 -11.88 23.26 -30.79
C VAL A 495 -12.47 22.03 -31.49
N ARG A 496 -11.97 21.78 -32.71
CA ARG A 496 -12.24 20.56 -33.50
C ARG A 496 -11.43 19.39 -32.95
N ALA A 497 -12.07 18.23 -32.92
CA ALA A 497 -11.46 16.93 -32.72
C ALA A 497 -10.54 16.56 -33.90
N ARG A 498 -9.36 16.00 -33.60
CA ARG A 498 -8.69 14.99 -34.42
C ARG A 498 -7.96 14.00 -33.51
N ALA A 499 -8.17 12.74 -33.80
CA ALA A 499 -7.46 11.60 -33.26
C ALA A 499 -6.19 11.38 -34.09
N ASP A 500 -5.06 11.18 -33.43
CA ASP A 500 -3.89 10.56 -34.05
C ASP A 500 -3.26 9.58 -33.05
N SER A 501 -3.30 8.31 -33.44
CA SER A 501 -2.69 7.17 -32.80
C SER A 501 -1.18 7.25 -32.90
N LEU A 502 -0.47 7.37 -31.77
CA LEU A 502 0.98 7.26 -31.74
C LEU A 502 1.40 5.78 -31.62
N VAL A 503 1.71 5.17 -32.76
CA VAL A 503 2.40 3.89 -32.86
C VAL A 503 3.89 4.13 -32.56
N LEU A 504 4.41 3.54 -31.48
CA LEU A 504 5.84 3.54 -31.18
C LEU A 504 6.48 2.24 -31.73
N PRO A 505 7.54 2.33 -32.55
CA PRO A 505 8.24 1.16 -33.07
C PRO A 505 9.09 0.50 -31.98
N LEU A 506 8.95 -0.82 -31.84
CA LEU A 506 9.83 -1.67 -31.05
C LEU A 506 11.22 -1.75 -31.71
N SER A 507 12.23 -1.14 -31.10
CA SER A 507 13.62 -1.43 -31.44
C SER A 507 13.98 -2.82 -30.96
N ALA A 508 14.33 -3.72 -31.88
CA ALA A 508 14.85 -5.05 -31.55
C ALA A 508 16.10 -4.91 -30.66
N LEU A 509 16.03 -5.47 -29.45
CA LEU A 509 17.17 -5.53 -28.54
C LEU A 509 18.12 -6.63 -29.05
N VAL A 510 19.17 -6.24 -29.76
CA VAL A 510 20.28 -7.14 -30.10
C VAL A 510 21.09 -7.41 -28.83
N LEU A 511 20.99 -8.62 -28.30
CA LEU A 511 21.81 -9.12 -27.20
C LEU A 511 23.27 -9.28 -27.66
N PRO A 512 24.26 -8.67 -26.99
CA PRO A 512 25.65 -9.00 -27.23
C PRO A 512 25.95 -10.35 -26.56
N LEU A 513 25.90 -11.44 -27.34
CA LEU A 513 26.47 -12.72 -26.94
C LEU A 513 28.00 -12.55 -26.75
N ARG A 514 28.46 -12.48 -25.50
CA ARG A 514 29.87 -12.66 -25.20
C ARG A 514 30.27 -14.08 -25.59
N ARG A 515 31.07 -14.19 -26.66
CA ARG A 515 31.77 -15.42 -27.05
C ARG A 515 32.52 -15.98 -25.85
N VAL A 516 32.21 -17.24 -25.52
CA VAL A 516 33.03 -18.12 -24.70
C VAL A 516 34.43 -18.17 -25.32
N ARG A 517 35.46 -17.83 -24.56
CA ARG A 517 36.86 -18.04 -24.95
C ARG A 517 37.08 -19.54 -25.13
N ARG A 518 37.37 -19.97 -26.36
CA ARG A 518 37.97 -21.27 -26.66
C ARG A 518 39.37 -21.29 -26.04
N LEU A 519 39.66 -22.34 -25.28
CA LEU A 519 41.02 -22.78 -24.99
C LEU A 519 41.54 -23.41 -26.29
N ASP A 520 42.43 -22.70 -26.98
CA ASP A 520 43.23 -23.30 -28.06
C ASP A 520 44.46 -23.97 -27.43
N CYS A 521 44.42 -25.30 -27.40
CA CYS A 521 45.63 -26.12 -27.35
C CYS A 521 46.36 -25.99 -28.70
N ARG A 522 47.54 -25.38 -28.70
CA ARG A 522 48.53 -25.62 -29.75
C ARG A 522 49.60 -26.57 -29.23
N ALA A 523 49.61 -27.74 -29.84
CA ALA A 523 50.70 -28.70 -29.79
C ALA A 523 51.99 -28.08 -30.38
N ARG A 524 53.12 -28.39 -29.73
CA ARG A 524 54.43 -28.53 -30.35
C ARG A 524 55.09 -29.76 -29.73
N ASP A 525 55.14 -30.80 -30.55
CA ASP A 525 56.19 -31.82 -30.72
C ASP A 525 57.00 -32.29 -29.50
N GLY A 526 56.91 -33.60 -29.22
CA GLY A 526 57.95 -34.33 -28.49
C GLY A 526 57.54 -35.70 -27.96
N CYS A 527 58.05 -36.76 -28.61
CA CYS A 527 58.23 -38.14 -28.10
C CYS A 527 57.03 -39.09 -27.94
N CYS A 528 56.79 -39.84 -29.02
CA CYS A 528 56.99 -41.29 -29.14
C CYS A 528 56.62 -42.27 -27.98
N ARG A 529 55.80 -43.26 -28.39
CA ARG A 529 55.66 -44.68 -27.98
C ARG A 529 54.66 -45.03 -26.87
N GLY A 530 53.58 -45.71 -27.26
CA GLY A 530 52.83 -46.67 -26.41
C GLY A 530 53.54 -48.03 -26.33
N PRO A 531 52.85 -49.18 -26.13
CA PRO A 531 51.44 -49.42 -25.74
C PRO A 531 51.29 -50.45 -24.58
N GLY A 532 50.04 -50.80 -24.21
CA GLY A 532 49.69 -52.04 -23.48
C GLY A 532 48.63 -51.82 -22.39
N THR A 533 47.34 -51.97 -22.68
CA THR A 533 46.54 -53.21 -22.48
C THR A 533 46.48 -53.73 -21.04
N ALA A 534 45.37 -53.42 -20.35
CA ALA A 534 44.43 -54.38 -19.77
C ALA A 534 43.14 -53.63 -19.40
#